data_AF-C0FSZ3-F1
#
_entry.id   AF-C0FSZ3-F1
#
_cell.length_a   1.000
_cell.length_b   1.000
_cell.length_c   1.000
_cell.angle_alpha   90.00
_cell.angle_beta   90.00
_cell.angle_gamma   90.00
#
_symmetry.space_group_name_H-M   'P 1'
#
loop_
_entity.id
_entity.type
_entity.pdbx_description
1 polymer ?
#
loop_
_entity_poly.entity_id
_entity_poly.type
_entity_poly.pdbx_seq_one_letter_code
_entity_poly.pdbx_strand_id
1 'polypeptide(L)'
;MQLYIGGYAQGKLAYVQEKLKGQEVPVVNDLHLWVKQLLQEGKPAEEIVLQYYKEHSDCIFICDEIGNGIVPMEKQEREYRERVGRLLIRLAGEAETVERIICGIGQKIK
;
A
#
# COMPACT_ATOMS: atom_id res chain seq x y z
N MET A 1 -12.22 -4.78 -1.44
CA MET A 1 -10.93 -4.06 -1.64
C MET A 1 -9.83 -5.00 -2.09
N GLN A 2 -8.95 -4.51 -2.97
CA GLN A 2 -7.75 -5.23 -3.44
C GLN A 2 -6.46 -4.52 -2.98
N LEU A 3 -5.42 -5.29 -2.70
CA LEU A 3 -4.13 -4.77 -2.25
C LEU A 3 -3.00 -5.27 -3.17
N TYR A 4 -2.22 -4.33 -3.70
CA TYR A 4 -1.06 -4.60 -4.54
C TYR A 4 0.21 -4.09 -3.85
N ILE A 5 1.16 -4.99 -3.62
CA ILE A 5 2.42 -4.70 -2.92
C ILE A 5 3.63 -5.04 -3.80
N GLY A 6 4.79 -4.54 -3.43
CA GLY A 6 6.05 -4.82 -4.12
C GLY A 6 7.07 -3.71 -3.91
N GLY A 7 8.30 -3.89 -4.36
CA GLY A 7 9.36 -2.90 -4.23
C GLY A 7 9.15 -1.65 -5.10
N TYR A 8 10.00 -0.65 -4.85
CA TYR A 8 10.07 0.57 -5.65
C TYR A 8 10.31 0.25 -7.13
N ALA A 9 9.63 0.98 -8.01
CA ALA A 9 9.76 0.86 -9.47
C ALA A 9 9.49 -0.54 -10.06
N GLN A 10 8.72 -1.40 -9.38
CA GLN A 10 8.38 -2.76 -9.87
C GLN A 10 7.15 -2.83 -10.79
N GLY A 11 6.61 -1.70 -11.27
CA GLY A 11 5.54 -1.68 -12.27
C GLY A 11 4.11 -1.88 -11.73
N LYS A 12 3.88 -1.72 -10.42
CA LYS A 12 2.57 -1.96 -9.78
C LYS A 12 1.40 -1.19 -10.40
N LEU A 13 1.56 0.12 -10.60
CA LEU A 13 0.49 0.96 -11.14
C LEU A 13 0.09 0.53 -12.57
N ALA A 14 1.08 0.33 -13.44
CA ALA A 14 0.84 -0.16 -14.79
C ALA A 14 0.13 -1.52 -14.80
N TYR A 15 0.58 -2.45 -13.94
CA TYR A 15 -0.06 -3.76 -13.78
C TYR A 15 -1.55 -3.65 -13.36
N VAL A 16 -1.86 -2.80 -12.38
CA VAL A 16 -3.25 -2.57 -11.94
C VAL A 16 -4.09 -1.92 -13.03
N GLN A 17 -3.56 -0.92 -13.73
CA GLN A 17 -4.27 -0.23 -14.82
C GLN A 17 -4.61 -1.17 -15.98
N GLU A 18 -3.66 -2.02 -16.39
CA GLU A 18 -3.87 -3.06 -17.41
C GLU A 18 -5.01 -4.01 -16.99
N LYS A 19 -5.03 -4.41 -15.71
CA LYS A 19 -6.05 -5.32 -15.17
C LYS A 19 -7.43 -4.68 -15.07
N LEU A 20 -7.52 -3.39 -14.76
CA LEU A 20 -8.78 -2.66 -14.68
C LEU A 20 -9.42 -2.42 -16.05
N LYS A 21 -8.64 -2.42 -17.15
CA LYS A 21 -9.14 -2.22 -18.52
C LYS A 21 -10.07 -0.99 -18.68
N GLY A 22 -9.77 0.10 -17.96
CA GLY A 22 -10.57 1.33 -17.99
C GLY A 22 -11.79 1.35 -17.07
N GLN A 23 -11.97 0.37 -16.18
CA GLN A 23 -12.94 0.47 -15.09
C GLN A 23 -12.57 1.61 -14.13
N GLU A 24 -13.54 2.45 -13.80
CA GLU A 24 -13.38 3.50 -12.79
C GLU A 24 -13.53 2.89 -11.40
N VAL A 25 -12.39 2.62 -10.77
CA VAL A 25 -12.30 2.15 -9.38
C VAL A 25 -11.36 3.10 -8.64
N PRO A 26 -11.66 3.50 -7.38
CA PRO A 26 -10.75 4.35 -6.61
C PRO A 26 -9.39 3.65 -6.42
N VAL A 27 -8.32 4.23 -6.96
CA VAL A 27 -6.95 3.74 -6.80
C VAL A 27 -6.14 4.71 -5.95
N VAL A 28 -5.67 4.22 -4.81
CA VAL A 28 -4.70 4.92 -3.97
C VAL A 28 -3.32 4.38 -4.31
N ASN A 29 -2.62 5.11 -5.18
CA ASN A 29 -1.23 4.82 -5.50
C ASN A 29 -0.27 5.33 -4.42
N ASP A 30 0.90 4.72 -4.31
CA ASP A 30 1.96 5.11 -3.40
C ASP A 30 1.48 5.24 -1.93
N LEU A 31 0.64 4.32 -1.46
CA LEU A 31 0.03 4.36 -0.12
C LEU A 31 1.05 4.66 0.99
N HIS A 32 2.25 4.08 0.91
CA HIS A 32 3.33 4.36 1.85
C HIS A 32 3.67 5.86 1.96
N LEU A 33 3.72 6.62 0.86
CA LEU A 33 3.96 8.07 0.89
C LEU A 33 2.80 8.84 1.51
N TRP A 34 1.56 8.42 1.26
CA TRP A 34 0.42 9.03 1.94
C TRP A 34 0.49 8.81 3.45
N VAL A 35 0.83 7.60 3.89
CA VAL A 35 1.10 7.31 5.30
C VAL A 35 2.23 8.19 5.81
N LYS A 36 3.35 8.30 5.09
CA LYS A 36 4.49 9.15 5.47
C LYS A 36 4.06 10.60 5.73
N GLN A 37 3.26 11.17 4.82
CA GLN A 37 2.73 12.52 4.94
C GLN A 37 1.86 12.67 6.20
N LEU A 38 0.93 11.74 6.43
CA LEU A 38 0.06 11.77 7.61
C LEU A 38 0.88 11.70 8.92
N LEU A 39 1.93 10.88 8.95
CA LEU A 39 2.83 10.80 10.10
C LEU A 39 3.60 12.10 10.35
N GLN A 40 4.08 12.75 9.29
CA GLN A 40 4.75 14.05 9.37
C GLN A 40 3.81 15.16 9.86
N GLU A 41 2.52 15.07 9.53
CA GLU A 41 1.47 15.96 10.01
C GLU A 41 0.99 15.61 11.43
N GLY A 42 1.53 14.56 12.07
CA GLY A 42 1.11 14.11 13.40
C GLY A 42 -0.29 13.50 13.45
N LYS A 43 -0.82 13.06 12.31
CA LYS A 43 -2.17 12.47 12.18
C LYS A 43 -2.16 10.96 12.45
N PRO A 44 -3.32 10.38 12.84
CA PRO A 44 -3.45 8.93 13.01
C PRO A 44 -3.55 8.23 11.64
N ALA A 45 -2.40 8.04 10.99
CA ALA A 45 -2.31 7.59 9.60
C ALA A 45 -3.08 6.28 9.31
N GLU A 46 -2.93 5.27 10.16
CA GLU A 46 -3.58 3.97 9.99
C GLU A 46 -5.11 4.07 10.10
N GLU A 47 -5.62 4.88 11.02
CA GLU A 47 -7.05 5.08 11.19
C GLU A 47 -7.66 5.78 9.98
N ILE A 48 -6.97 6.79 9.45
CA ILE A 48 -7.40 7.53 8.24
C ILE A 48 -7.46 6.58 7.04
N VAL A 49 -6.43 5.76 6.81
CA VAL A 49 -6.40 4.82 5.68
C VAL A 49 -7.52 3.78 5.82
N LEU A 50 -7.75 3.24 7.02
CA LEU A 50 -8.80 2.27 7.26
C LEU A 50 -10.20 2.88 7.14
N GLN A 51 -10.36 4.14 7.54
CA GLN A 51 -11.60 4.86 7.35
C GLN A 51 -11.89 5.09 5.87
N TYR A 52 -10.88 5.47 5.09
CA TYR A 52 -10.98 5.59 3.64
C TYR A 52 -11.44 4.27 2.98
N TYR A 53 -10.87 3.14 3.41
CA TYR A 53 -11.34 1.82 2.97
C TYR A 53 -12.81 1.57 3.30
N LYS A 54 -13.28 1.92 4.51
CA LYS A 54 -14.69 1.74 4.89
C LYS A 54 -15.65 2.57 4.05
N GLU A 55 -15.22 3.77 3.66
CA GLU A 55 -16.00 4.69 2.79
C GLU A 55 -15.97 4.24 1.32
N HIS A 56 -14.88 3.58 0.90
CA HIS A 56 -14.65 3.09 -0.46
C HIS A 56 -14.29 1.61 -0.46
N SER A 57 -15.28 0.74 -0.19
CA SER A 57 -15.05 -0.70 0.01
C SER A 57 -14.46 -1.44 -1.21
N ASP A 58 -14.65 -0.88 -2.41
CA ASP A 58 -14.15 -1.37 -3.69
C ASP A 58 -12.76 -0.83 -4.05
N CYS A 59 -12.16 0.03 -3.21
CA CYS A 59 -10.90 0.68 -3.53
C CYS A 59 -9.73 -0.31 -3.70
N ILE A 60 -8.71 0.18 -4.41
CA ILE A 60 -7.45 -0.51 -4.64
C ILE A 60 -6.32 0.28 -3.98
N PHE A 61 -5.60 -0.39 -3.10
CA PHE A 61 -4.35 0.16 -2.55
C PHE A 61 -3.15 -0.40 -3.30
N ILE A 62 -2.25 0.49 -3.69
CA ILE A 62 -0.93 0.13 -4.23
C ILE A 62 0.13 0.68 -3.28
N CYS A 63 0.99 -0.19 -2.78
CA CYS A 63 1.95 0.16 -1.74
C CYS A 63 3.35 -0.41 -1.99
N ASP A 64 4.37 0.36 -1.62
CA ASP A 64 5.74 -0.11 -1.62
C ASP A 64 6.08 -0.89 -0.34
N GLU A 65 6.72 -2.05 -0.49
CA GLU A 65 7.27 -2.79 0.64
C GLU A 65 8.61 -2.18 1.06
N ILE A 66 8.56 -1.21 1.96
CA ILE A 66 9.74 -0.53 2.51
C ILE A 66 10.43 -1.29 3.66
N GLY A 67 9.94 -2.49 3.98
CA GLY A 67 10.42 -3.32 5.08
C GLY A 67 11.69 -4.13 4.77
N ASN A 68 12.00 -4.36 3.49
CA ASN A 68 12.97 -5.38 3.07
C ASN A 68 14.42 -4.86 2.89
N GLY A 69 14.65 -3.59 3.20
CA GLY A 69 15.97 -2.95 3.10
C GLY A 69 16.70 -2.82 4.44
N ILE A 70 17.70 -1.94 4.47
CA ILE A 70 18.47 -1.58 5.67
C ILE A 70 17.58 -0.82 6.66
N VAL A 71 17.82 -1.02 7.96
CA VAL A 71 17.16 -0.27 9.02
C VAL A 71 17.65 1.20 9.01
N PRO A 72 16.76 2.20 8.87
CA PRO A 72 17.17 3.60 8.88
C PRO A 72 17.82 4.03 10.21
N MET A 73 18.74 4.99 10.16
CA MET A 73 19.31 5.60 11.38
C MET A 73 18.29 6.49 12.08
N GLU A 74 17.64 7.35 11.29
CA GLU A 74 16.62 8.29 11.76
C GLU A 74 15.44 7.57 12.39
N LYS A 75 15.04 8.02 13.58
CA LYS A 75 13.94 7.41 14.33
C LYS A 75 12.62 7.52 13.57
N GLN A 76 12.36 8.66 12.92
CA GLN A 76 11.13 8.90 12.18
C GLN A 76 10.99 7.96 10.97
N GLU A 77 12.08 7.72 10.24
CA GLU A 77 12.07 6.78 9.10
C GLU A 77 11.90 5.33 9.55
N ARG A 78 12.47 4.94 10.71
CA ARG A 78 12.21 3.63 11.32
C ARG A 78 10.76 3.45 11.72
N GLU A 79 10.19 4.44 12.42
CA GLU A 79 8.79 4.42 12.83
C GLU A 79 7.87 4.34 11.60
N TYR A 80 8.13 5.15 10.58
CA TYR A 80 7.44 5.11 9.30
C TYR A 80 7.47 3.71 8.67
N ARG A 81 8.66 3.10 8.54
CA ARG A 81 8.83 1.73 8.03
C ARG A 81 8.00 0.71 8.81
N GLU A 82 8.05 0.76 10.14
CA GLU A 82 7.31 -0.19 10.98
C GLU A 82 5.80 -0.01 10.89
N ARG A 83 5.32 1.25 10.90
CA ARG A 83 3.90 1.57 10.85
C ARG A 83 3.28 1.20 9.51
N VAL A 84 3.96 1.46 8.39
CA VAL A 84 3.54 0.98 7.06
C VAL A 84 3.45 -0.55 7.04
N GLY A 85 4.45 -1.25 7.57
CA GLY A 85 4.43 -2.72 7.64
C GLY A 85 3.24 -3.27 8.42
N ARG A 86 2.95 -2.70 9.59
CA ARG A 86 1.78 -3.08 10.42
C ARG A 86 0.45 -2.76 9.73
N LEU A 87 0.37 -1.61 9.05
CA LEU A 87 -0.82 -1.24 8.27
C LEU A 87 -1.05 -2.24 7.13
N LEU A 88 -0.01 -2.64 6.40
CA LEU A 88 -0.12 -3.64 5.34
C LEU A 88 -0.61 -4.99 5.85
N ILE A 89 -0.21 -5.41 7.05
CA ILE A 89 -0.76 -6.64 7.68
C ILE A 89 -2.28 -6.50 7.87
N ARG A 90 -2.75 -5.35 8.39
CA ARG A 90 -4.18 -5.10 8.60
C ARG A 90 -4.95 -5.08 7.28
N LEU A 91 -4.47 -4.33 6.29
CA LEU A 91 -5.09 -4.24 4.97
C LEU A 91 -5.10 -5.60 4.26
N ALA A 92 -4.01 -6.38 4.33
CA ALA A 92 -3.98 -7.72 3.77
C ALA A 92 -4.98 -8.68 4.46
N GLY A 93 -5.22 -8.50 5.77
CA GLY A 93 -6.26 -9.21 6.52
C GLY A 93 -7.66 -8.98 5.97
N GLU A 94 -7.98 -7.72 5.64
CA GLU A 94 -9.29 -7.31 5.10
C GLU A 94 -9.42 -7.48 3.58
N ALA A 95 -8.30 -7.56 2.84
CA ALA A 95 -8.32 -7.61 1.38
C ALA A 95 -8.94 -8.89 0.83
N GLU A 96 -9.73 -8.77 -0.24
CA GLU A 96 -10.22 -9.93 -1.00
C GLU A 96 -9.13 -10.57 -1.84
N THR A 97 -8.16 -9.77 -2.28
CA THR A 97 -7.01 -10.23 -3.05
C THR A 97 -5.78 -9.43 -2.66
N VAL A 98 -4.67 -10.14 -2.49
CA VAL A 98 -3.35 -9.54 -2.30
C VAL A 98 -2.42 -10.06 -3.39
N GLU A 99 -1.86 -9.16 -4.19
CA GLU A 99 -0.86 -9.50 -5.19
C GLU A 99 0.45 -8.78 -4.92
N ARG A 100 1.56 -9.52 -4.97
CA ARG A 100 2.91 -8.95 -4.97
C ARG A 100 3.39 -8.83 -6.40
N ILE A 101 3.85 -7.65 -6.79
CA ILE A 101 4.39 -7.39 -8.12
C ILE A 101 5.91 -7.34 -8.03
N ILE A 102 6.60 -8.15 -8.84
CA ILE A 102 8.07 -8.17 -8.96
C ILE A 102 8.41 -8.10 -10.44
N CYS A 103 9.24 -7.14 -10.84
CA CYS A 103 9.63 -6.95 -12.25
C CYS A 103 8.41 -6.85 -13.21
N GLY A 104 7.31 -6.23 -12.76
CA GLY A 104 6.05 -6.12 -13.52
C GLY A 104 5.19 -7.40 -13.53
N ILE A 105 5.63 -8.47 -12.87
CA ILE A 105 4.94 -9.76 -12.84
C ILE A 105 4.18 -9.88 -11.52
N GLY A 106 2.87 -10.11 -11.60
CA GLY A 106 2.01 -10.31 -10.43
C GLY A 106 2.02 -11.73 -9.90
N GLN A 107 2.14 -11.86 -8.59
CA GLN A 107 1.98 -13.10 -7.83
C GLN A 107 0.86 -12.91 -6.82
N LYS A 108 -0.26 -13.63 -7.00
CA LYS A 108 -1.34 -13.66 -6.02
C LYS A 108 -0.93 -14.47 -4.80
N ILE A 109 -1.00 -13.85 -3.63
CA ILE A 109 -0.63 -14.43 -2.33
C ILE A 109 -1.81 -14.54 -1.35
N LYS A 110 -2.96 -13.95 -1.70
CA LYS A 110 -4.29 -14.16 -1.10
C LYS A 110 -5.33 -13.92 -2.18
#